data_AF-A0A2I0MUY0-F1
#
_entry.id   AF-A0A2I0MUY0-F1
#
_cell.length_a   1.000
_cell.length_b   1.000
_cell.length_c   1.000
_cell.angle_alpha   90.00
_cell.angle_beta   90.00
_cell.angle_gamma   90.00
#
_symmetry.space_group_name_H-M   'P 1'
#
loop_
_entity.id
_entity.type
_entity.pdbx_description
1 polymer ?
#
loop_
_entity_poly.entity_id
_entity_poly.type
_entity_poly.pdbx_seq_one_letter_code
_entity_poly.pdbx_strand_id
1 'polypeptide(L)'
;TFVPINQDAEKLAGEEHAWKEVKNAVNEVRYPKSKEEWEKVLARCRNLLSSYKGRLPDTNIYQLKMLDCAMDACINLESWEEALYYGNRTLEPY
;
A
#
# COMPACT_ATOMS: atom_id res chain seq x y z
N THR A 1 -3.37 -24.29 23.33
CA THR A 1 -4.14 -23.08 23.64
C THR A 1 -4.34 -22.31 22.36
N PHE A 2 -5.57 -22.13 21.90
CA PHE A 2 -5.88 -21.28 20.75
C PHE A 2 -5.78 -19.83 21.24
N VAL A 3 -4.73 -19.11 20.85
CA VAL A 3 -4.65 -17.67 21.09
C VAL A 3 -5.57 -17.05 20.04
N PRO A 4 -6.67 -16.38 20.42
CA PRO A 4 -7.47 -15.66 19.44
C PRO A 4 -6.56 -14.58 18.84
N ILE A 5 -6.28 -14.72 17.55
CA ILE A 5 -5.56 -13.71 16.79
C ILE A 5 -6.38 -12.44 16.90
N ASN A 6 -5.84 -11.42 17.57
CA ASN A 6 -6.47 -10.12 17.61
C ASN A 6 -6.29 -9.48 16.23
N GLN A 7 -7.31 -9.64 15.38
CA GLN A 7 -7.31 -9.14 14.00
C GLN A 7 -6.99 -7.64 13.92
N ASP A 8 -7.32 -6.85 14.94
CA ASP A 8 -7.01 -5.42 14.96
C ASP A 8 -5.54 -5.14 15.23
N ALA A 9 -4.86 -6.00 16.01
CA ALA A 9 -3.42 -5.93 16.22
C ALA A 9 -2.64 -6.29 14.96
N GLU A 10 -3.13 -7.26 14.17
CA GLU A 10 -2.52 -7.61 12.87
C GLU A 10 -2.71 -6.51 11.83
N LYS A 11 -3.90 -5.90 11.76
CA LYS A 11 -4.18 -4.77 10.85
C LYS A 11 -3.29 -3.55 11.09
N LEU A 12 -2.73 -3.40 12.29
CA LEU A 12 -1.83 -2.32 12.68
C LEU A 12 -0.39 -2.80 12.93
N ALA A 13 -0.03 -4.00 12.45
CA ALA A 13 1.30 -4.56 12.60
C ALA A 13 2.39 -3.70 11.93
N GLY A 14 3.62 -3.79 12.45
CA GLY A 14 4.75 -2.98 12.02
C GLY A 14 4.91 -1.68 12.82
N GLU A 15 5.80 -0.81 12.36
CA GLU A 15 6.17 0.40 13.09
C GLU A 15 5.07 1.48 13.05
N GLU A 16 4.68 2.01 14.21
CA GLU A 16 3.57 2.96 14.32
C GLU A 16 3.80 4.26 13.53
N HIS A 17 5.01 4.81 13.58
CA HIS A 17 5.32 6.02 12.83
C HIS A 17 5.19 5.78 11.31
N ALA A 18 5.61 4.60 10.84
CA ALA A 18 5.59 4.24 9.43
C ALA A 18 4.15 4.10 8.92
N TRP A 19 3.29 3.35 9.61
CA TRP A 19 1.91 3.19 9.14
C TRP A 19 1.10 4.48 9.27
N LYS A 20 1.43 5.39 10.21
CA LYS A 20 0.81 6.72 10.29
C LYS A 20 1.18 7.60 9.09
N GLU A 21 2.44 7.58 8.67
CA GLU A 21 2.88 8.31 7.48
C GLU A 21 2.22 7.77 6.21
N VAL A 22 2.19 6.43 6.05
CA VAL A 22 1.51 5.75 4.95
C VAL A 22 0.02 6.08 4.94
N LYS A 23 -0.65 6.03 6.10
CA LYS A 23 -2.06 6.43 6.26
C LYS A 23 -2.32 7.84 5.75
N ASN A 24 -1.47 8.80 6.13
CA ASN A 24 -1.61 10.19 5.71
C ASN A 24 -1.44 10.31 4.18
N ALA A 25 -0.41 9.68 3.63
CA ALA A 25 -0.16 9.69 2.20
C ALA A 25 -1.33 9.12 1.38
N VAL A 26 -1.89 7.96 1.77
CA VAL A 26 -3.06 7.38 1.08
C VAL A 26 -4.28 8.30 1.17
N ASN A 27 -4.53 8.94 2.32
CA ASN A 27 -5.68 9.83 2.49
C ASN A 27 -5.57 11.15 1.70
N GLU A 28 -4.35 11.57 1.36
CA GLU A 28 -4.08 12.76 0.56
C GLU A 28 -4.26 12.50 -0.94
N VAL A 29 -4.05 11.27 -1.40
CA VAL A 29 -4.28 10.89 -2.79
C VAL A 29 -5.80 10.84 -3.02
N ARG A 30 -6.36 11.92 -3.55
CA ARG A 30 -7.79 11.98 -3.92
C ARG A 30 -7.93 12.04 -5.43
N TYR A 31 -8.44 10.95 -6.01
CA TYR A 31 -9.00 10.86 -7.35
C TYR A 31 -8.17 11.55 -8.45
N PRO A 32 -7.01 10.98 -8.82
CA PRO A 32 -6.22 11.49 -9.93
C PRO A 32 -7.04 11.52 -11.22
N LYS A 33 -6.91 12.60 -11.99
CA LYS A 33 -7.72 12.88 -13.19
C LYS A 33 -6.90 12.86 -14.48
N SER A 34 -5.58 12.78 -14.38
CA SER A 34 -4.67 12.78 -15.53
C SER A 34 -3.55 11.76 -15.36
N LYS A 35 -2.91 11.36 -16.48
CA LYS A 35 -1.74 10.47 -16.43
C LYS A 35 -0.60 11.04 -15.57
N GLU A 36 -0.34 12.35 -15.65
CA GLU A 36 0.69 13.02 -14.83
C GLU A 36 0.39 12.93 -13.32
N GLU A 37 -0.88 13.06 -12.93
CA GLU A 37 -1.27 12.89 -11.53
C GLU A 37 -1.08 11.43 -11.08
N TRP A 38 -1.41 10.46 -11.93
CA TRP A 38 -1.14 9.05 -11.66
C TRP A 38 0.36 8.74 -11.53
N GLU A 39 1.22 9.36 -12.34
CA GLU A 39 2.68 9.22 -12.23
C GLU A 39 3.20 9.75 -10.89
N LYS A 40 2.69 10.89 -10.42
CA LYS A 40 3.04 11.46 -9.11
C LYS A 40 2.60 10.55 -7.97
N VAL A 41 1.39 9.98 -8.06
CA VAL A 41 0.91 8.99 -7.10
C VAL A 41 1.81 7.77 -7.09
N LEU A 42 2.08 7.16 -8.23
CA LEU A 42 2.92 5.97 -8.32
C LEU A 42 4.34 6.21 -7.79
N ALA A 43 4.94 7.36 -8.10
CA ALA A 43 6.25 7.74 -7.57
C ALA A 43 6.24 7.84 -6.03
N ARG A 44 5.21 8.46 -5.46
CA ARG A 44 5.05 8.57 -4.01
C ARG A 44 4.86 7.19 -3.36
N CYS A 45 4.01 6.34 -3.93
CA CYS A 45 3.78 4.98 -3.47
C CYS A 45 5.09 4.16 -3.47
N ARG A 46 5.83 4.16 -4.59
CA ARG A 46 7.13 3.47 -4.70
C ARG A 46 8.12 3.93 -3.63
N ASN A 47 8.24 5.23 -3.42
CA ASN A 47 9.15 5.79 -2.41
C ASN A 47 8.80 5.32 -0.99
N LEU A 48 7.52 5.35 -0.61
CA LEU A 48 7.08 4.90 0.72
C LEU A 48 7.22 3.38 0.88
N LEU A 49 6.80 2.60 -0.12
CA LEU A 49 6.92 1.14 -0.12
C LEU A 49 8.38 0.68 -0.01
N SER A 50 9.30 1.39 -0.67
CA SER A 50 10.73 1.14 -0.58
C SER A 50 11.29 1.54 0.80
N SER A 51 10.90 2.73 1.31
CA SER A 51 11.40 3.27 2.57
C SER A 51 11.02 2.45 3.80
N TYR A 52 9.87 1.76 3.75
CA TYR A 52 9.39 0.93 4.86
C TYR A 52 9.44 -0.58 4.58
N LYS A 53 10.19 -0.99 3.55
CA LYS A 53 10.38 -2.41 3.25
C LYS A 53 10.96 -3.14 4.47
N GLY A 54 10.25 -4.17 4.94
CA GLY A 54 10.61 -4.96 6.12
C GLY A 54 10.22 -4.34 7.47
N ARG A 55 9.69 -3.10 7.49
CA ARG A 55 9.17 -2.43 8.70
C ARG A 55 7.64 -2.43 8.76
N LEU A 56 7.00 -2.45 7.59
CA LEU A 56 5.56 -2.63 7.46
C LEU A 56 5.28 -3.93 6.71
N PRO A 57 4.63 -4.91 7.36
CA PRO A 57 4.19 -6.11 6.68
C PRO A 57 3.01 -5.78 5.76
N ASP A 58 2.84 -6.56 4.69
CA ASP A 58 1.71 -6.40 3.76
C ASP A 58 0.37 -6.78 4.41
N THR A 59 0.35 -7.36 5.61
CA THR A 59 -0.87 -7.54 6.43
C THR A 59 -1.38 -6.25 7.07
N ASN A 60 -0.56 -5.19 7.15
CA ASN A 60 -0.99 -3.90 7.69
C ASN A 60 -2.01 -3.23 6.74
N ILE A 61 -3.12 -2.75 7.28
CA ILE A 61 -4.23 -2.20 6.49
C ILE A 61 -3.84 -0.96 5.66
N TYR A 62 -2.90 -0.15 6.15
CA TYR A 62 -2.43 1.04 5.44
C TYR A 62 -1.42 0.68 4.36
N GLN A 63 -0.59 -0.33 4.61
CA GLN A 63 0.29 -0.90 3.59
C GLN A 63 -0.54 -1.52 2.45
N LEU A 64 -1.58 -2.29 2.75
CA LEU A 64 -2.54 -2.81 1.76
C LEU A 64 -3.14 -1.71 0.90
N LYS A 65 -3.64 -0.64 1.53
CA LYS A 65 -4.20 0.50 0.78
C LYS A 65 -3.17 1.22 -0.09
N MET A 66 -1.91 1.27 0.34
CA MET A 66 -0.84 1.85 -0.46
C MET A 66 -0.51 0.97 -1.68
N LEU A 67 -0.53 -0.36 -1.52
CA LEU A 67 -0.36 -1.31 -2.61
C LEU A 67 -1.52 -1.23 -3.61
N ASP A 68 -2.75 -1.16 -3.12
CA ASP A 68 -3.96 -0.94 -3.92
C ASP A 68 -3.87 0.36 -4.72
N CYS A 69 -3.46 1.45 -4.08
CA CYS A 69 -3.23 2.74 -4.74
C CYS A 69 -2.13 2.67 -5.82
N ALA A 70 -1.02 1.95 -5.56
CA ALA A 70 0.04 1.74 -6.53
C ALA A 70 -0.44 0.90 -7.73
N MET A 71 -1.24 -0.14 -7.46
CA MET A 71 -1.85 -0.99 -8.49
C MET A 71 -2.79 -0.17 -9.38
N ASP A 72 -3.70 0.62 -8.81
CA ASP A 72 -4.60 1.51 -9.54
C ASP A 72 -3.83 2.49 -10.43
N ALA A 73 -2.75 3.08 -9.90
CA ALA A 73 -1.90 3.97 -10.67
C ALA A 73 -1.22 3.24 -11.84
N CYS A 74 -0.70 2.03 -11.62
CA CYS A 74 -0.14 1.20 -12.68
C CYS A 74 -1.18 0.85 -13.76
N ILE A 75 -2.42 0.53 -13.39
CA ILE A 75 -3.51 0.25 -14.34
C ILE A 75 -3.82 1.47 -15.19
N ASN A 76 -3.96 2.65 -14.58
CA ASN A 76 -4.26 3.90 -15.29
C ASN A 76 -3.08 4.38 -16.17
N LEU A 77 -1.86 3.92 -15.88
CA LEU A 77 -0.65 4.15 -16.67
C LEU A 77 -0.32 3.00 -17.64
N GLU A 78 -1.17 1.97 -17.70
CA GLU A 78 -0.99 0.79 -18.57
C GLU A 78 0.30 -0.01 -18.27
N SER A 79 0.83 0.08 -17.03
CA SER A 79 1.99 -0.66 -16.52
C SER A 79 1.55 -2.01 -15.93
N TRP A 80 1.17 -2.95 -16.81
CA TRP A 80 0.48 -4.19 -16.41
C TRP A 80 1.30 -5.13 -15.53
N GLU A 81 2.59 -5.31 -15.82
CA GLU A 81 3.46 -6.20 -15.02
C GLU A 81 3.58 -5.71 -13.57
N GLU A 82 3.65 -4.40 -13.40
CA GLU A 82 3.82 -3.78 -12.09
C GLU A 82 2.48 -3.72 -11.32
N ALA A 83 1.37 -3.52 -12.03
CA ALA A 83 0.03 -3.68 -11.47
C ALA A 83 -0.16 -5.11 -10.92
N LEU A 84 0.23 -6.13 -11.67
CA LEU A 84 0.18 -7.53 -11.23
C LEU A 84 1.07 -7.78 -10.01
N TYR A 85 2.27 -7.20 -9.99
CA TYR A 85 3.17 -7.30 -8.84
C TYR A 85 2.55 -6.73 -7.56
N TYR A 86 1.98 -5.53 -7.60
CA TYR A 86 1.33 -4.94 -6.43
C TYR A 86 0.06 -5.71 -6.04
N GLY A 87 -0.75 -6.16 -7.00
CA GLY A 87 -1.94 -6.97 -6.75
C GLY A 87 -1.63 -8.32 -6.10
N ASN A 88 -0.57 -9.01 -6.51
CA ASN A 88 -0.19 -10.28 -5.87
C ASN A 88 0.20 -10.08 -4.39
N ARG A 89 0.83 -8.95 -4.06
CA ARG A 89 1.18 -8.62 -2.67
C ARG A 89 -0.02 -8.30 -1.79
N THR A 90 -1.15 -7.87 -2.36
CA THR A 90 -2.39 -7.66 -1.57
C THR A 90 -3.15 -8.95 -1.31
N LEU A 91 -2.85 -10.02 -2.06
CA LEU A 91 -3.46 -11.34 -1.89
C LEU A 91 -2.69 -12.23 -0.90
N GLU A 92 -1.37 -12.08 -0.77
CA GLU A 92 -0.54 -12.86 0.17
C GLU A 92 -1.03 -12.82 1.65
N PRO A 93 -1.64 -11.72 2.15
CA PRO A 93 -2.22 -11.68 3.49
C PRO A 93 -3.47 -12.54 3.73
N TYR A 94 -4.08 -13.14 2.70
CA TYR A 94 -5.33 -13.92 2.78
C TYR A 94 -5.15 -15.37 2.32
#